data_AF-A0A366BVC7-F1
#
_entry.id   AF-A0A366BVC7-F1
#
_cell.length_a   1.000
_cell.length_b   1.000
_cell.length_c   1.000
_cell.angle_alpha   90.00
_cell.angle_beta   90.00
_cell.angle_gamma   90.00
#
_symmetry.space_group_name_H-M   'P 1'
#
loop_
_entity.id
_entity.type
_entity.pdbx_description
1 polymer ?
#
loop_
_entity_poly.entity_id
_entity_poly.type
_entity_poly.pdbx_seq_one_letter_code
_entity_poly.pdbx_strand_id
1 'polypeptide(L)'
;MKAKGASRGVESVLQKPEPFRDLKELGSLVRRHRDLHGLSQQELASMSGVDAKQISRIETAAHEAKITTILRVAAALGLDLAVTDRAGASSRVEDIF
;
A
#
# COMPACT_ATOMS: atom_id res chain seq x y z
N MET A 1 -24.69 14.65 -12.91
CA MET A 1 -24.22 15.52 -11.80
C MET A 1 -24.93 15.11 -10.52
N LYS A 2 -24.20 14.57 -9.53
CA LYS A 2 -24.58 14.62 -8.10
C LYS A 2 -23.28 14.68 -7.29
N ALA A 3 -23.01 15.86 -6.74
CA ALA A 3 -22.00 16.08 -5.73
C ALA A 3 -22.60 15.76 -4.34
N LYS A 4 -21.85 15.03 -3.53
CA LYS A 4 -22.02 14.90 -2.07
C LYS A 4 -20.70 14.29 -1.57
N GLY A 5 -19.78 15.02 -0.95
CA GLY A 5 -19.98 15.91 0.18
C GLY A 5 -19.87 15.10 1.46
N ALA A 6 -18.64 14.79 1.89
CA ALA A 6 -18.31 14.41 3.25
C ALA A 6 -16.81 14.67 3.50
N SER A 7 -16.51 15.94 3.77
CA SER A 7 -15.42 16.34 4.64
C SER A 7 -15.47 15.50 5.92
N ARG A 8 -14.60 14.48 6.03
CA ARG A 8 -14.36 13.73 7.26
C ARG A 8 -12.92 13.93 7.67
N GLY A 9 -12.76 14.69 8.76
CA GLY A 9 -11.71 14.47 9.73
C GLY A 9 -10.29 14.75 9.26
N VAL A 10 -9.86 15.99 9.48
CA VAL A 10 -8.47 16.30 9.83
C VAL A 10 -8.11 15.60 11.14
N GLU A 11 -7.93 14.29 11.10
CA GLU A 11 -7.39 13.50 12.19
C GLU A 11 -6.32 12.58 11.59
N SER A 12 -5.20 13.20 11.24
CA SER A 12 -3.92 12.54 11.07
C SER A 12 -3.48 12.03 12.45
N VAL A 13 -4.15 10.97 12.92
CA VAL A 13 -3.53 10.04 13.85
C VAL A 13 -2.35 9.49 13.08
N LEU A 14 -1.13 9.83 13.50
CA LEU A 14 0.13 9.37 12.94
C LEU A 14 -0.01 7.93 12.41
N GLN A 15 -0.25 7.78 11.10
CA GLN A 15 -0.33 6.46 10.49
C GLN A 15 1.08 5.90 10.59
N LYS A 16 1.28 4.98 11.53
CA LYS A 16 2.53 4.23 11.61
C LYS A 16 2.68 3.52 10.27
N PRO A 17 3.88 3.60 9.64
CA PRO A 17 4.12 2.91 8.39
C PRO A 17 3.78 1.43 8.60
N GLU A 18 2.95 0.89 7.72
CA GLU A 18 2.59 -0.53 7.77
C GLU A 18 3.74 -1.35 7.18
N PRO A 19 4.51 -2.08 8.01
CA PRO A 19 5.64 -2.83 7.49
C PRO A 19 5.14 -4.01 6.68
N PHE A 20 5.78 -4.24 5.54
CA PHE A 20 5.70 -5.49 4.79
C PHE A 20 7.12 -6.01 4.56
N ARG A 21 7.29 -7.32 4.61
CA ARG A 21 8.58 -8.02 4.53
C ARG A 21 8.67 -8.95 3.33
N ASP A 22 7.54 -9.25 2.69
CA ASP A 22 7.45 -10.05 1.47
C ASP A 22 6.28 -9.60 0.58
N LEU A 23 6.14 -10.26 -0.58
CA LEU A 23 5.08 -9.96 -1.55
C LEU A 23 3.67 -10.33 -1.07
N LYS A 24 3.53 -11.31 -0.16
CA LYS A 24 2.23 -11.73 0.37
C LYS A 24 1.68 -10.67 1.32
N GLU A 25 2.54 -10.14 2.20
CA GLU A 25 2.22 -9.02 3.07
C GLU A 25 1.85 -7.79 2.22
N LEU A 26 2.69 -7.42 1.25
CA LEU A 26 2.40 -6.31 0.33
C LEU A 26 1.07 -6.48 -0.42
N GLY A 27 0.82 -7.66 -0.99
CA GLY A 27 -0.43 -7.96 -1.70
C GLY A 27 -1.66 -7.85 -0.81
N SER A 28 -1.53 -8.28 0.45
CA SER A 28 -2.59 -8.16 1.46
C SER A 28 -2.86 -6.71 1.84
N LEU A 29 -1.81 -5.88 1.99
CA LEU A 29 -1.94 -4.44 2.21
C LEU A 29 -2.71 -3.77 1.06
N VAL A 30 -2.28 -4.03 -0.18
CA VAL A 30 -2.93 -3.49 -1.40
C VAL A 30 -4.40 -3.87 -1.45
N ARG A 31 -4.71 -5.17 -1.25
CA ARG A 31 -6.09 -5.66 -1.24
C ARG A 31 -6.95 -4.97 -0.18
N ARG A 32 -6.43 -4.87 1.04
CA ARG A 32 -7.17 -4.26 2.16
C ARG A 32 -7.44 -2.79 1.89
N HIS A 33 -6.46 -2.02 1.40
CA HIS A 33 -6.70 -0.62 1.05
C HIS A 33 -7.68 -0.48 -0.11
N ARG A 34 -7.60 -1.34 -1.14
CA ARG A 34 -8.61 -1.38 -2.21
C ARG A 34 -10.02 -1.60 -1.65
N ASP A 35 -10.18 -2.58 -0.75
CA ASP A 35 -11.46 -2.91 -0.12
C ASP A 35 -11.97 -1.75 0.76
N LEU A 36 -11.10 -1.06 1.49
CA LEU A 36 -11.43 0.14 2.29
C LEU A 36 -11.93 1.31 1.44
N HIS A 37 -11.42 1.45 0.22
CA HIS A 37 -11.92 2.42 -0.77
C HIS A 37 -13.20 1.95 -1.49
N GLY A 38 -13.67 0.73 -1.24
CA GLY A 38 -14.85 0.16 -1.90
C GLY A 38 -14.64 -0.10 -3.40
N LEU A 39 -13.39 -0.26 -3.84
CA LEU A 39 -13.05 -0.45 -5.25
C LEU A 39 -13.02 -1.94 -5.61
N SER A 40 -13.49 -2.30 -6.79
CA SER A 40 -13.18 -3.57 -7.44
C SER A 40 -11.74 -3.59 -7.97
N GLN A 41 -11.21 -4.77 -8.29
CA GLN A 41 -9.90 -4.89 -8.94
C GLN A 41 -9.85 -4.17 -10.30
N GLN A 42 -10.97 -4.18 -11.04
CA GLN A 42 -11.08 -3.51 -12.34
C GLN A 42 -11.02 -1.98 -12.20
N GLU A 43 -11.64 -1.43 -11.16
CA GLU A 43 -11.60 0.01 -10.89
C GLU A 43 -10.19 0.45 -10.48
N LEU A 44 -9.53 -0.29 -9.59
CA LEU A 44 -8.13 0.00 -9.22
C LEU A 44 -7.19 -0.12 -10.43
N ALA A 45 -7.41 -1.12 -11.29
CA ALA A 45 -6.65 -1.29 -12.51
C ALA A 45 -6.77 -0.07 -13.44
N SER A 46 -8.01 0.42 -13.63
CA SER A 46 -8.28 1.63 -14.41
C SER A 46 -7.59 2.86 -13.81
N MET A 47 -7.73 3.08 -12.50
CA MET A 47 -7.14 4.23 -11.80
C MET A 47 -5.60 4.23 -11.82
N SER A 48 -4.98 3.07 -11.72
CA SER A 48 -3.52 2.93 -11.76
C SER A 48 -2.96 2.79 -13.19
N GLY A 49 -3.83 2.59 -14.19
CA GLY A 49 -3.50 2.31 -15.59
C GLY A 49 -2.78 0.98 -15.81
N VAL A 50 -3.02 0.01 -14.94
CA VAL A 50 -2.48 -1.36 -15.05
C VAL A 50 -3.59 -2.33 -15.44
N ASP A 51 -3.26 -3.57 -15.78
CA ASP A 51 -4.27 -4.57 -16.11
C ASP A 51 -4.89 -5.21 -14.84
N ALA A 52 -6.18 -5.55 -14.86
CA ALA A 52 -6.87 -6.17 -13.72
C ALA A 52 -6.25 -7.51 -13.30
N LYS A 53 -5.69 -8.29 -14.24
CA LYS A 53 -4.91 -9.50 -13.94
C LYS A 53 -3.64 -9.17 -13.19
N GLN A 54 -3.01 -8.01 -13.44
CA GLN A 54 -1.86 -7.56 -12.66
C GLN A 54 -2.27 -7.18 -11.23
N ILE A 55 -3.40 -6.49 -11.03
CA ILE A 55 -3.94 -6.25 -9.69
C ILE A 55 -4.16 -7.57 -8.94
N SER A 56 -4.85 -8.54 -9.57
CA SER A 56 -5.08 -9.85 -8.97
C SER A 56 -3.78 -10.57 -8.60
N ARG A 57 -2.77 -10.56 -9.49
CA ARG A 57 -1.45 -11.16 -9.23
C ARG A 57 -0.70 -10.48 -8.08
N ILE A 58 -0.80 -9.16 -7.97
CA ILE A 58 -0.22 -8.39 -6.85
C ILE A 58 -0.92 -8.80 -5.55
N GLU A 59 -2.26 -8.76 -5.51
CA GLU A 59 -3.05 -9.07 -4.30
C GLU A 59 -2.90 -10.52 -3.82
N THR A 60 -2.51 -11.43 -4.70
CA THR A 60 -2.32 -12.86 -4.40
C THR A 60 -0.85 -13.26 -4.28
N ALA A 61 0.08 -12.33 -4.50
CA ALA A 61 1.52 -12.60 -4.64
C ALA A 61 1.85 -13.73 -5.65
N ALA A 62 1.02 -13.90 -6.69
CA ALA A 62 1.16 -14.97 -7.67
C ALA A 62 2.35 -14.77 -8.63
N HIS A 63 2.87 -13.54 -8.74
CA HIS A 63 4.08 -13.23 -9.50
C HIS A 63 4.75 -11.96 -8.96
N GLU A 64 6.06 -11.84 -9.18
CA GLU A 64 6.82 -10.63 -8.89
C GLU A 64 6.36 -9.49 -9.82
N ALA A 65 5.75 -8.47 -9.21
CA ALA A 65 5.42 -7.24 -9.90
C ALA A 65 6.64 -6.31 -9.92
N LYS A 66 6.83 -5.60 -11.04
CA LYS A 66 7.83 -4.53 -11.11
C LYS A 66 7.52 -3.46 -10.07
N ILE A 67 8.56 -2.89 -9.44
CA ILE A 67 8.39 -1.80 -8.47
C ILE A 67 7.61 -0.61 -9.05
N THR A 68 7.79 -0.31 -10.34
CA THR A 68 7.04 0.73 -11.04
C THR A 68 5.53 0.45 -11.08
N THR A 69 5.11 -0.81 -11.21
CA THR A 69 3.71 -1.21 -11.13
C THR A 69 3.17 -1.02 -9.71
N ILE A 70 3.93 -1.43 -8.69
CA ILE A 70 3.55 -1.24 -7.29
C ILE A 70 3.37 0.25 -6.96
N LEU A 71 4.30 1.12 -7.38
CA LEU A 71 4.20 2.56 -7.15
C LEU A 71 2.96 3.19 -7.80
N ARG A 72 2.58 2.74 -9.01
CA ARG A 72 1.36 3.22 -9.67
C ARG A 72 0.08 2.79 -8.93
N VAL A 73 0.06 1.56 -8.42
CA VAL A 73 -1.06 1.04 -7.63
C VAL A 73 -1.15 1.77 -6.28
N ALA A 74 -0.02 1.98 -5.60
CA ALA A 74 0.06 2.74 -4.37
C ALA A 74 -0.45 4.18 -4.57
N ALA A 75 0.01 4.87 -5.62
CA ALA A 75 -0.45 6.21 -5.95
C ALA A 75 -1.97 6.27 -6.23
N ALA A 76 -2.52 5.28 -6.94
CA ALA A 76 -3.96 5.19 -7.18
C ALA A 76 -4.78 4.95 -5.90
N LEU A 77 -4.19 4.33 -4.89
CA LEU A 77 -4.79 4.14 -3.56
C LEU A 77 -4.49 5.30 -2.58
N GLY A 78 -3.73 6.32 -3.01
CA GLY A 78 -3.30 7.40 -2.11
C GLY A 78 -2.32 6.94 -1.02
N LEU A 79 -1.48 5.94 -1.32
CA LEU A 79 -0.48 5.37 -0.43
C LEU A 79 0.93 5.77 -0.84
N ASP A 80 1.79 5.99 0.16
CA ASP A 80 3.22 6.15 -0.01
C ASP A 80 3.98 4.92 0.48
N LEU A 81 5.04 4.55 -0.24
CA LEU A 81 6.04 3.61 0.27
C LEU A 81 7.12 4.39 1.01
N ALA A 82 7.28 4.12 2.30
CA ALA A 82 8.29 4.77 3.14
C ALA A 82 9.41 3.80 3.50
N VAL A 83 10.64 4.30 3.50
CA VAL A 83 11.79 3.62 4.11
C VAL A 83 11.99 4.21 5.50
N THR A 84 11.95 3.36 6.51
CA THR A 84 12.19 3.74 7.90
C THR A 84 13.16 2.75 8.53
N ASP A 85 13.79 3.16 9.63
CA ASP A 85 14.56 2.22 10.44
C ASP A 85 13.66 1.07 10.90
N ARG A 86 14.23 -0.14 10.94
CA ARG A 86 13.53 -1.32 11.43
C ARG A 86 13.30 -1.17 12.92
N ALA A 87 12.04 -1.09 13.34
CA ALA A 87 11.68 -1.14 14.75
C ALA A 87 12.30 -2.38 15.40
N GLY A 88 13.18 -2.17 16.40
CA GLY A 88 13.88 -3.24 17.12
C GLY A 88 15.35 -3.47 16.73
N ALA A 89 15.90 -2.76 15.73
CA ALA A 89 17.34 -2.78 15.45
C ALA A 89 18.12 -1.80 16.34
N SER A 90 17.84 -1.78 17.64
CA SER A 90 18.76 -1.18 18.60
C SER A 90 19.79 -2.23 18.98
N SER A 91 20.69 -2.58 18.06
CA SER A 91 22.01 -3.02 18.51
C SER A 91 22.69 -1.75 19.03
N ARG A 92 22.60 -1.51 20.34
CA ARG A 92 23.39 -0.48 21.00
C ARG A 92 24.84 -0.74 20.63
N VAL A 93 25.41 0.13 19.82
CA VAL A 93 26.86 0.16 19.54
C VAL A 93 27.64 0.45 20.84
N GLU A 94 26.94 0.83 21.91
CA GLU A 94 27.47 1.17 23.23
C GLU A 94 28.01 -0.02 24.05
N ASP A 95 27.86 -1.27 23.60
CA ASP A 95 28.39 -2.45 24.33
C ASP A 95 29.78 -2.93 23.82
N ILE A 96 30.46 -2.13 22.98
CA ILE A 96 31.74 -2.51 22.34
C ILE A 96 32.97 -1.84 22.99
N PHE A 97 32.81 -0.98 24.00
CA PHE A 97 33.93 -0.38 24.75
C PHE A 97 33.71 -0.36 26.26
#